data_AF-A0A377IW22-F1
#
_entry.id   AF-A0A377IW22-F1
#
_cell.length_a   1.000
_cell.length_b   1.000
_cell.length_c   1.000
_cell.angle_alpha   90.00
_cell.angle_beta   90.00
_cell.angle_gamma   90.00
#
_symmetry.space_group_name_H-M   'P 1'
#
loop_
_entity.id
_entity.type
_entity.pdbx_description
1 polymer ?
#
loop_
_entity_poly.entity_id
_entity_poly.type
_entity_poly.pdbx_seq_one_letter_code
_entity_poly.pdbx_strand_id
1 'polypeptide(L)'
;MLDLRFFRFLSLFAAMLWLVGCVQSRDQFIAPNKVILAEQTPNSHFEQEVMISRIGQVLLVGKLSQAERAELHFERGVLYDALGLWGLARYDFTQALALQPKMVAVYNYLGLYLLLEQDYDGALEAFNTVLDLDPSYAYSHLNRGLNFYYVQRYNLAQEDLMAFHQADPTDPYRVLWLYLNEQKLKPQQAYANLVERAKGLSKEFWGTNIVQYYLGNISIAELQERAQKFAENPQQFAEILTETYFYLAKQKLNSGETDDASALFRLAVANQVYNFVEYRFAVFELMKLNPLMNDDETKNAMLRSKSSDF
;
A
#
# COMPACT_ATOMS: atom_id res chain seq x y z
N MET A 1 67.67 -34.31 9.94
CA MET A 1 67.35 -32.96 9.44
C MET A 1 65.93 -33.01 8.89
N LEU A 2 64.92 -32.73 9.71
CA LEU A 2 63.57 -32.47 9.22
C LEU A 2 63.48 -30.98 8.90
N ASP A 3 63.03 -30.69 7.69
CA ASP A 3 63.19 -29.41 7.00
C ASP A 3 62.35 -28.29 7.62
N LEU A 4 63.03 -27.25 8.15
CA LEU A 4 62.42 -26.02 8.70
C LEU A 4 61.55 -25.27 7.65
N ARG A 5 61.71 -25.61 6.36
CA ARG A 5 60.94 -25.06 5.25
C ARG A 5 59.49 -25.57 5.22
N PHE A 6 59.24 -26.78 5.71
CA PHE A 6 57.90 -27.38 5.72
C PHE A 6 56.98 -26.68 6.73
N PHE A 7 57.53 -26.29 7.88
CA PHE A 7 56.77 -25.60 8.94
C PHE A 7 56.38 -24.16 8.55
N ARG A 8 57.21 -23.46 7.76
CA ARG A 8 56.89 -22.12 7.24
C ARG A 8 55.80 -22.14 6.16
N PHE A 9 55.73 -23.22 5.38
CA PHE A 9 54.64 -23.40 4.41
C PHE A 9 53.30 -23.68 5.09
N LEU A 10 53.31 -24.46 6.19
CA LEU A 10 52.12 -24.75 6.97
C LEU A 10 51.55 -23.50 7.66
N SER A 11 52.42 -22.59 8.14
CA SER A 11 51.99 -21.34 8.77
C SER A 11 51.42 -20.31 7.80
N LEU A 12 51.87 -20.31 6.54
CA LEU A 12 51.34 -19.42 5.50
C LEU A 12 49.97 -19.91 4.98
N PHE A 13 49.74 -21.23 4.97
CA PHE A 13 48.43 -21.80 4.60
C PHE A 13 47.37 -21.56 5.68
N ALA A 14 47.76 -21.57 6.96
CA ALA A 14 46.86 -21.28 8.08
C ALA A 14 46.42 -19.80 8.13
N ALA A 15 47.25 -18.86 7.63
CA ALA A 15 46.91 -17.45 7.57
C ALA A 15 45.94 -17.08 6.43
N MET A 16 45.81 -17.93 5.41
CA MET A 16 44.92 -17.69 4.26
C MET A 16 43.49 -18.22 4.49
N LEU A 17 43.29 -19.05 5.52
CA LEU A 17 41.98 -19.60 5.91
C LEU A 17 41.15 -18.66 6.80
N TRP A 18 41.67 -17.48 7.16
CA TRP A 18 40.97 -16.46 7.96
C TRP A 18 40.38 -15.31 7.13
N LEU A 19 40.34 -15.44 5.79
CA LEU A 19 39.68 -14.49 4.88
C LEU A 19 38.49 -15.09 4.14
N VAL A 20 37.89 -16.16 4.67
CA VAL A 20 36.53 -16.54 4.26
C VAL A 20 35.58 -15.58 4.96
N GLY A 21 35.36 -14.42 4.34
CA GLY A 21 34.26 -13.55 4.69
C GLY A 21 32.98 -14.39 4.69
N CYS A 22 32.32 -14.45 5.84
CA CYS A 22 30.95 -14.92 5.89
C CYS A 22 30.13 -13.99 5.00
N VAL A 23 29.87 -14.43 3.75
CA VAL A 23 28.70 -13.95 3.02
C VAL A 23 27.52 -14.51 3.81
N GLN A 24 27.07 -13.72 4.77
CA GLN A 24 25.83 -13.97 5.48
C GLN A 24 24.75 -13.91 4.40
N SER A 25 24.21 -15.06 4.03
CA SER A 25 23.01 -15.11 3.20
C SER A 25 21.97 -14.29 3.94
N ARG A 26 21.69 -13.07 3.46
CA ARG A 26 20.53 -12.32 3.93
C ARG A 26 19.36 -13.27 3.76
N ASP A 27 18.60 -13.50 4.83
CA ASP A 27 17.30 -14.15 4.76
C ASP A 27 16.41 -13.29 3.84
N GLN A 28 16.51 -13.55 2.55
CA GLN A 28 15.72 -12.87 1.53
C GLN A 28 14.33 -13.45 1.64
N PHE A 29 13.36 -12.57 1.87
CA PHE A 29 11.95 -12.92 1.82
C PHE A 29 11.54 -13.53 0.47
N ILE A 30 12.22 -13.13 -0.61
CA ILE A 30 12.17 -13.76 -1.92
C ILE A 30 13.37 -14.69 -2.03
N ALA A 31 13.20 -15.98 -1.71
CA ALA A 31 14.18 -16.96 -2.14
C ALA A 31 14.13 -17.04 -3.68
N PRO A 32 15.27 -17.11 -4.40
CA PRO A 32 15.29 -17.07 -5.86
C PRO A 32 14.40 -18.13 -6.54
N ASN A 33 13.99 -19.18 -5.82
CA ASN A 33 13.12 -20.26 -6.32
C ASN A 33 11.78 -20.40 -5.57
N LYS A 34 11.37 -19.45 -4.73
CA LYS A 34 10.10 -19.54 -3.98
C LYS A 34 9.37 -18.20 -3.96
N VAL A 35 8.62 -17.93 -5.02
CA VAL A 35 7.64 -16.85 -5.07
C VAL A 35 6.35 -17.33 -4.43
N ILE A 36 5.91 -16.67 -3.36
CA ILE A 36 4.63 -16.95 -2.71
C ILE A 36 3.60 -16.01 -3.32
N LEU A 37 2.55 -16.53 -3.92
CA LEU A 37 1.41 -15.75 -4.40
C LEU A 37 0.14 -16.47 -3.99
N ALA A 38 -0.92 -15.71 -3.74
CA ALA A 38 -2.23 -16.31 -3.54
C ALA A 38 -2.73 -16.93 -4.84
N GLU A 39 -3.43 -18.06 -4.71
CA GLU A 39 -4.07 -18.72 -5.84
C GLU A 39 -5.12 -17.79 -6.46
N GLN A 40 -4.99 -17.57 -7.77
CA GLN A 40 -5.93 -16.74 -8.52
C GLN A 40 -7.03 -17.64 -9.07
N THR A 41 -8.27 -17.42 -8.66
CA THR A 41 -9.42 -18.17 -9.14
C THR A 41 -10.17 -17.36 -10.20
N PRO A 42 -10.34 -17.89 -11.43
CA PRO A 42 -11.25 -17.28 -12.39
C PRO A 42 -12.65 -17.14 -11.77
N ASN A 43 -13.30 -15.99 -11.95
CA ASN A 43 -14.61 -15.64 -11.39
C ASN A 43 -14.66 -15.38 -9.86
N SER A 44 -13.52 -15.09 -9.21
CA SER A 44 -13.49 -14.59 -7.82
C SER A 44 -14.38 -13.35 -7.59
N HIS A 45 -14.67 -12.60 -8.67
CA HIS A 45 -15.43 -11.35 -8.65
C HIS A 45 -16.84 -11.46 -9.24
N PHE A 46 -17.36 -12.69 -9.40
CA PHE A 46 -18.65 -12.91 -10.07
C PHE A 46 -19.80 -12.11 -9.46
N GLU A 47 -19.88 -12.03 -8.14
CA GLU A 47 -20.93 -11.27 -7.45
C GLU A 47 -20.84 -9.77 -7.75
N GLN A 48 -19.62 -9.20 -7.77
CA GLN A 48 -19.41 -7.80 -8.15
C GLN A 48 -19.82 -7.56 -9.61
N GLU A 49 -19.47 -8.45 -10.53
CA GLU A 49 -19.83 -8.34 -11.96
C GLU A 49 -21.36 -8.38 -12.17
N VAL A 50 -22.05 -9.29 -11.48
CA VAL A 50 -23.51 -9.39 -11.50
C VAL A 50 -24.13 -8.13 -10.91
N MET A 51 -23.60 -7.61 -9.80
CA MET A 51 -24.12 -6.40 -9.17
C MET A 51 -23.92 -5.16 -10.05
N ILE A 52 -22.75 -5.00 -10.68
CA ILE A 52 -22.49 -3.93 -11.66
C ILE A 52 -23.52 -3.99 -12.80
N SER A 53 -23.78 -5.18 -13.33
CA SER A 53 -24.76 -5.38 -14.41
C SER A 53 -26.18 -5.02 -13.96
N ARG A 54 -26.56 -5.41 -12.74
CA ARG A 54 -27.86 -5.10 -12.14
C ARG A 54 -28.04 -3.60 -11.94
N ILE A 55 -27.08 -2.94 -11.28
CA ILE A 55 -27.12 -1.49 -11.05
C ILE A 55 -27.20 -0.76 -12.40
N GLY A 56 -26.41 -1.21 -13.40
CA GLY A 56 -26.46 -0.65 -14.75
C GLY A 56 -27.86 -0.69 -15.38
N GLN A 57 -28.58 -1.81 -15.23
CA GLN A 57 -29.97 -1.90 -15.70
C GLN A 57 -30.92 -0.99 -14.92
N VAL A 58 -30.81 -0.93 -13.58
CA VAL A 58 -31.64 -0.03 -12.77
C VAL A 58 -31.41 1.43 -13.14
N LEU A 59 -30.16 1.84 -13.36
CA LEU A 59 -29.83 3.19 -13.82
C LEU A 59 -30.43 3.50 -15.20
N LEU A 60 -30.51 2.51 -16.10
CA LEU A 60 -31.01 2.69 -17.47
C LEU A 60 -32.54 2.80 -17.54
N VAL A 61 -33.27 1.90 -16.88
CA VAL A 61 -34.74 1.81 -17.04
C VAL A 61 -35.53 2.25 -15.80
N GLY A 62 -34.86 2.40 -14.66
CA GLY A 62 -35.48 2.71 -13.38
C GLY A 62 -35.98 4.16 -13.30
N LYS A 63 -37.17 4.32 -12.73
CA LYS A 63 -37.69 5.64 -12.32
C LYS A 63 -37.12 5.98 -10.94
N LEU A 64 -36.02 6.72 -10.94
CA LEU A 64 -35.25 7.08 -9.76
C LEU A 64 -35.30 8.60 -9.53
N SER A 65 -35.34 9.01 -8.26
CA SER A 65 -35.00 10.38 -7.88
C SER A 65 -33.51 10.69 -8.16
N GLN A 66 -33.13 11.97 -8.12
CA GLN A 66 -31.72 12.35 -8.29
C GLN A 66 -30.83 11.75 -7.20
N ALA A 67 -31.31 11.72 -5.95
CA ALA A 67 -30.56 11.15 -4.83
C ALA A 67 -30.37 9.63 -4.97
N GLU A 68 -31.42 8.88 -5.31
CA GLU A 68 -31.30 7.43 -5.55
C GLU A 68 -30.37 7.13 -6.73
N ARG A 69 -30.43 7.94 -7.79
CA ARG A 69 -29.53 7.80 -8.93
C ARG A 69 -28.08 8.12 -8.55
N ALA A 70 -27.86 9.14 -7.73
CA ALA A 70 -26.52 9.49 -7.22
C ALA A 70 -25.93 8.34 -6.40
N GLU A 71 -26.72 7.76 -5.50
CA GLU A 71 -26.30 6.62 -4.67
C GLU A 71 -25.95 5.40 -5.52
N LEU A 72 -26.78 5.06 -6.52
CA LEU A 72 -26.49 3.93 -7.41
C LEU A 72 -25.24 4.16 -8.27
N HIS A 73 -24.98 5.39 -8.72
CA HIS A 73 -23.71 5.71 -9.37
C HIS A 73 -22.55 5.52 -8.38
N PHE A 74 -22.66 6.02 -7.15
CA PHE A 74 -21.64 5.83 -6.13
C PHE A 74 -21.37 4.34 -5.83
N GLU A 75 -22.42 3.53 -5.61
CA GLU A 75 -22.30 2.09 -5.36
C GLU A 75 -21.61 1.37 -6.53
N ARG A 76 -22.00 1.65 -7.78
CA ARG A 76 -21.35 1.05 -8.94
C ARG A 76 -19.90 1.52 -9.09
N GLY A 77 -19.62 2.78 -8.77
CA GLY A 77 -18.27 3.33 -8.73
C GLY A 77 -17.38 2.61 -7.72
N VAL A 78 -17.88 2.32 -6.52
CA VAL A 78 -17.17 1.52 -5.50
C VAL A 78 -16.89 0.10 -5.99
N LEU A 79 -17.83 -0.54 -6.69
CA LEU A 79 -17.61 -1.86 -7.29
C LEU A 79 -16.54 -1.81 -8.39
N TYR A 80 -16.56 -0.80 -9.26
CA TYR A 80 -15.51 -0.62 -10.25
C TYR A 80 -14.14 -0.36 -9.60
N ASP A 81 -14.08 0.43 -8.53
CA ASP A 81 -12.86 0.69 -7.76
C ASP A 81 -12.29 -0.61 -7.17
N ALA A 82 -13.14 -1.46 -6.60
CA ALA A 82 -12.76 -2.76 -6.04
C ALA A 82 -12.21 -3.74 -7.09
N LEU A 83 -12.54 -3.55 -8.37
CA LEU A 83 -12.05 -4.34 -9.50
C LEU A 83 -10.86 -3.69 -10.23
N GLY A 84 -10.33 -2.57 -9.72
CA GLY A 84 -9.23 -1.84 -10.37
C GLY A 84 -9.65 -1.07 -11.62
N LEU A 85 -10.96 -0.95 -11.89
CA LEU A 85 -11.52 -0.25 -13.04
C LEU A 85 -11.67 1.26 -12.74
N TRP A 86 -10.59 1.91 -12.33
CA TRP A 86 -10.58 3.27 -11.78
C TRP A 86 -11.15 4.34 -12.72
N GLY A 87 -11.01 4.17 -14.04
CA GLY A 87 -11.61 5.08 -15.02
C GLY A 87 -13.14 5.05 -14.99
N LEU A 88 -13.73 3.85 -14.90
CA LEU A 88 -15.19 3.68 -14.77
C LEU A 88 -15.67 4.14 -13.40
N ALA A 89 -14.90 3.87 -12.34
CA ALA A 89 -15.20 4.35 -10.99
C ALA A 89 -15.25 5.89 -10.93
N ARG A 90 -14.22 6.57 -11.49
CA ARG A 90 -14.19 8.04 -11.58
C ARG A 90 -15.38 8.60 -12.37
N TYR A 91 -15.74 7.97 -13.48
CA TYR A 91 -16.91 8.39 -14.26
C TYR A 91 -18.17 8.36 -13.38
N ASP A 92 -18.42 7.24 -12.71
CA ASP A 92 -19.60 7.08 -11.85
C ASP A 92 -19.59 8.03 -10.64
N PHE A 93 -18.45 8.22 -9.99
CA PHE A 93 -18.29 9.21 -8.93
C PHE A 93 -18.60 10.64 -9.40
N THR A 94 -18.21 10.99 -10.63
CA THR A 94 -18.52 12.30 -11.21
C THR A 94 -20.01 12.45 -11.47
N GLN A 95 -20.68 11.40 -11.98
CA GLN A 95 -22.14 11.40 -12.14
C GLN A 95 -22.86 11.52 -10.79
N ALA A 96 -22.37 10.83 -9.76
CA ALA A 96 -22.91 10.91 -8.41
C ALA A 96 -22.83 12.34 -7.86
N LEU A 97 -21.68 13.02 -7.97
CA LEU A 97 -21.53 14.41 -7.52
C LEU A 97 -22.34 15.42 -8.35
N ALA A 98 -22.53 15.18 -9.64
CA ALA A 98 -23.37 16.03 -10.48
C ALA A 98 -24.84 16.01 -10.03
N LEU A 99 -25.30 14.87 -9.51
CA LEU A 99 -26.66 14.69 -8.99
C LEU A 99 -26.78 15.08 -7.52
N GLN A 100 -25.72 14.84 -6.72
CA GLN A 100 -25.66 15.14 -5.30
C GLN A 100 -24.26 15.68 -4.91
N PRO A 101 -24.06 17.01 -4.88
CA PRO A 101 -22.74 17.61 -4.69
C PRO A 101 -22.11 17.44 -3.30
N LYS A 102 -22.81 16.87 -2.32
CA LYS A 102 -22.33 16.77 -0.92
C LYS A 102 -22.10 15.32 -0.49
N MET A 103 -21.47 14.52 -1.35
CA MET A 103 -21.13 13.13 -1.04
C MET A 103 -19.68 13.01 -0.55
N VAL A 104 -19.52 12.98 0.78
CA VAL A 104 -18.22 12.95 1.49
C VAL A 104 -17.33 11.82 0.96
N ALA A 105 -17.85 10.59 0.88
CA ALA A 105 -17.09 9.43 0.42
C ALA A 105 -16.58 9.60 -1.03
N VAL A 106 -17.38 10.24 -1.89
CA VAL A 106 -17.01 10.45 -3.31
C VAL A 106 -15.82 11.39 -3.44
N TYR A 107 -15.81 12.50 -2.69
CA TYR A 107 -14.64 13.40 -2.66
C TYR A 107 -13.38 12.69 -2.16
N ASN A 108 -13.50 11.80 -1.16
CA ASN A 108 -12.35 11.02 -0.69
C ASN A 108 -11.79 10.08 -1.76
N TYR A 109 -12.65 9.39 -2.53
CA TYR A 109 -12.20 8.55 -3.65
C TYR A 109 -11.53 9.37 -4.76
N LEU A 110 -12.15 10.48 -5.18
CA LEU A 110 -11.59 11.33 -6.23
C LEU A 110 -10.27 11.96 -5.80
N GLY A 111 -10.15 12.41 -4.55
CA GLY A 111 -8.90 12.88 -3.97
C GLY A 111 -7.80 11.82 -3.96
N LEU A 112 -8.14 10.57 -3.62
CA LEU A 112 -7.21 9.46 -3.69
C LEU A 112 -6.72 9.19 -5.12
N TYR A 113 -7.61 9.25 -6.12
CA TYR A 113 -7.20 9.12 -7.52
C TYR A 113 -6.28 10.25 -7.97
N LEU A 114 -6.58 11.50 -7.61
CA LEU A 114 -5.73 12.65 -7.90
C LEU A 114 -4.35 12.49 -7.26
N LEU A 115 -4.29 11.98 -6.02
CA LEU A 115 -3.02 11.68 -5.33
C LEU A 115 -2.19 10.64 -6.08
N LEU A 116 -2.82 9.55 -6.54
CA LEU A 116 -2.13 8.51 -7.30
C LEU A 116 -1.65 9.00 -8.67
N GLU A 117 -2.33 10.00 -9.24
CA GLU A 117 -1.93 10.71 -10.46
C GLU A 117 -0.90 11.82 -10.21
N GLN A 118 -0.46 12.01 -8.96
CA GLN A 118 0.46 13.07 -8.53
C GLN A 118 -0.09 14.50 -8.69
N ASP A 119 -1.41 14.64 -8.81
CA ASP A 119 -2.11 15.92 -8.76
C ASP A 119 -2.32 16.30 -7.28
N TYR A 120 -1.22 16.70 -6.63
CA TYR A 120 -1.19 16.88 -5.18
C TYR A 120 -2.08 18.03 -4.71
N ASP A 121 -2.17 19.12 -5.47
CA ASP A 121 -3.00 20.27 -5.13
C ASP A 121 -4.49 19.93 -5.23
N GLY A 122 -4.91 19.28 -6.33
CA GLY A 122 -6.29 18.83 -6.49
C GLY A 122 -6.71 17.78 -5.44
N ALA A 123 -5.81 16.85 -5.12
CA ALA A 123 -6.04 15.89 -4.04
C ALA A 123 -6.19 16.58 -2.67
N LEU A 124 -5.36 17.58 -2.37
CA LEU A 124 -5.44 18.34 -1.12
C LEU A 124 -6.78 19.10 -1.02
N GLU A 125 -7.23 19.75 -2.09
CA GLU A 125 -8.54 20.41 -2.14
C GLU A 125 -9.69 19.42 -1.89
N ALA A 126 -9.64 18.25 -2.53
CA ALA A 126 -10.63 17.21 -2.33
C ALA A 126 -10.67 16.72 -0.87
N PHE A 127 -9.52 16.44 -0.23
CA PHE A 127 -9.47 16.00 1.16
C PHE A 127 -9.88 17.10 2.16
N ASN A 128 -9.58 18.37 1.87
CA ASN A 128 -10.08 19.49 2.66
C ASN A 128 -11.61 19.57 2.57
N THR A 129 -12.17 19.41 1.36
CA THR A 129 -13.63 19.38 1.17
C THR A 129 -14.27 18.24 1.97
N VAL A 130 -13.65 17.06 2.01
CA VAL A 130 -14.13 15.94 2.85
C VAL A 130 -14.18 16.35 4.32
N LEU A 131 -13.13 16.96 4.85
CA LEU A 131 -13.03 17.34 6.26
C LEU A 131 -13.89 18.58 6.61
N ASP A 132 -14.20 19.44 5.65
CA ASP A 132 -15.15 20.55 5.81
C ASP A 132 -16.60 20.03 5.89
N LEU A 133 -16.92 18.97 5.13
CA LEU A 133 -18.25 18.34 5.15
C LEU A 133 -18.43 17.38 6.34
N ASP A 134 -17.41 16.60 6.65
CA ASP A 134 -17.37 15.65 7.77
C ASP A 134 -15.96 15.60 8.40
N PRO A 135 -15.72 16.39 9.47
CA PRO A 135 -14.45 16.40 10.18
C PRO A 135 -14.09 15.05 10.84
N SER A 136 -15.05 14.13 10.98
CA SER A 136 -14.83 12.82 11.61
C SER A 136 -14.41 11.72 10.63
N TYR A 137 -14.37 12.02 9.32
CA TYR A 137 -14.04 11.06 8.28
C TYR A 137 -12.56 10.67 8.32
N ALA A 138 -12.24 9.67 9.15
CA ALA A 138 -10.86 9.30 9.52
C ALA A 138 -9.96 9.02 8.32
N TYR A 139 -10.46 8.34 7.27
CA TYR A 139 -9.66 8.04 6.08
C TYR A 139 -9.20 9.27 5.29
N SER A 140 -9.86 10.42 5.44
CA SER A 140 -9.38 11.67 4.82
C SER A 140 -8.07 12.12 5.45
N HIS A 141 -7.91 11.94 6.77
CA HIS A 141 -6.64 12.22 7.44
C HIS A 141 -5.52 11.28 6.95
N LEU A 142 -5.80 9.99 6.74
CA LEU A 142 -4.82 9.10 6.11
C LEU A 142 -4.41 9.65 4.73
N ASN A 143 -5.39 9.86 3.84
CA ASN A 143 -5.10 10.22 2.46
C ASN A 143 -4.43 11.60 2.31
N ARG A 144 -4.85 12.60 3.10
CA ARG A 144 -4.20 13.91 3.15
C ARG A 144 -2.81 13.84 3.77
N GLY A 145 -2.63 13.02 4.80
CA GLY A 145 -1.33 12.71 5.39
C GLY A 145 -0.37 12.07 4.37
N LEU A 146 -0.87 11.15 3.54
CA LEU A 146 -0.11 10.56 2.43
C LEU A 146 0.24 11.58 1.35
N ASN A 147 -0.71 12.46 0.98
CA ASN A 147 -0.44 13.57 0.08
C ASN A 147 0.75 14.41 0.58
N PHE A 148 0.70 14.86 1.85
CA PHE A 148 1.79 15.60 2.47
C PHE A 148 3.10 14.82 2.55
N TYR A 149 3.03 13.52 2.88
CA TYR A 149 4.20 12.64 2.91
C TYR A 149 4.91 12.60 1.56
N TYR A 150 4.15 12.46 0.47
CA TYR A 150 4.71 12.35 -0.88
C TYR A 150 5.26 13.67 -1.43
N VAL A 151 4.75 14.83 -0.97
CA VAL A 151 5.36 16.15 -1.23
C VAL A 151 6.39 16.57 -0.17
N GLN A 152 6.83 15.63 0.68
CA GLN A 152 7.87 15.79 1.70
C GLN A 152 7.55 16.84 2.78
N ARG A 153 6.26 17.12 3.01
CA ARG A 153 5.77 17.97 4.10
C ARG A 153 5.50 17.10 5.33
N TYR A 154 6.55 16.48 5.87
CA TYR A 154 6.42 15.44 6.91
C TYR A 154 5.83 15.95 8.23
N ASN A 155 5.95 17.24 8.52
CA ASN A 155 5.31 17.87 9.68
C ASN A 155 3.78 17.90 9.54
N LEU A 156 3.26 18.28 8.36
CA LEU A 156 1.82 18.28 8.08
C LEU A 156 1.29 16.84 8.00
N ALA A 157 2.05 15.94 7.37
CA ALA A 157 1.75 14.52 7.36
C ALA A 157 1.67 13.93 8.78
N GLN A 158 2.53 14.38 9.70
CA GLN A 158 2.50 13.94 11.09
C GLN A 158 1.19 14.31 11.79
N GLU A 159 0.70 15.53 11.58
CA GLU A 159 -0.55 16.00 12.20
C GLU A 159 -1.73 15.13 11.76
N ASP A 160 -1.87 14.93 10.44
CA ASP A 160 -2.93 14.12 9.86
C ASP A 160 -2.83 12.63 10.23
N LEU A 161 -1.64 12.03 10.13
CA LEU A 161 -1.45 10.62 10.49
C LEU A 161 -1.64 10.39 12.00
N MET A 162 -1.37 11.38 12.86
CA MET A 162 -1.68 11.30 14.29
C MET A 162 -3.19 11.35 14.53
N ALA A 163 -3.92 12.24 13.85
CA ALA A 163 -5.38 12.27 13.92
C ALA A 163 -6.00 10.94 13.44
N PHE A 164 -5.47 10.39 12.34
CA PHE A 164 -5.85 9.06 11.85
C PHE A 164 -5.61 7.99 12.91
N HIS A 165 -4.42 7.92 13.52
CA HIS A 165 -4.12 6.97 14.58
C HIS A 165 -5.01 7.13 15.82
N GLN A 166 -5.33 8.37 16.23
CA GLN A 166 -6.17 8.61 17.40
C GLN A 166 -7.60 8.09 17.24
N ALA A 167 -8.11 8.03 16.00
CA ALA A 167 -9.44 7.47 15.74
C ALA A 167 -9.53 5.95 15.98
N ASP A 168 -8.43 5.21 15.83
CA ASP A 168 -8.30 3.83 16.28
C ASP A 168 -6.84 3.49 16.62
N PRO A 169 -6.45 3.59 17.90
CA PRO A 169 -5.08 3.32 18.32
C PRO A 169 -4.67 1.84 18.25
N THR A 170 -5.65 0.94 18.07
CA THR A 170 -5.43 -0.52 18.07
C THR A 170 -5.12 -1.07 16.67
N ASP A 171 -5.41 -0.29 15.64
CA ASP A 171 -5.16 -0.60 14.23
C ASP A 171 -3.66 -0.42 13.88
N PRO A 172 -2.96 -1.51 13.49
CA PRO A 172 -1.54 -1.49 13.22
C PRO A 172 -1.15 -0.70 11.98
N TYR A 173 -2.02 -0.56 10.97
CA TYR A 173 -1.69 0.13 9.72
C TYR A 173 -1.54 1.64 9.95
N ARG A 174 -2.32 2.21 10.89
CA ARG A 174 -2.16 3.61 11.30
C ARG A 174 -0.80 3.86 11.95
N VAL A 175 -0.35 2.91 12.77
CA VAL A 175 0.96 2.97 13.42
C VAL A 175 2.09 2.79 12.40
N LEU A 176 1.93 1.91 11.41
CA LEU A 176 2.91 1.70 10.34
C LEU A 176 3.08 2.97 9.49
N TRP A 177 1.99 3.61 9.06
CA TRP A 177 2.08 4.87 8.30
C TRP A 177 2.70 6.01 9.11
N LEU A 178 2.33 6.15 10.39
CA LEU A 178 3.00 7.07 11.30
C LEU A 178 4.50 6.80 11.39
N TYR A 179 4.89 5.54 11.58
CA TYR A 179 6.29 5.15 11.65
C TYR A 179 7.05 5.51 10.37
N LEU A 180 6.49 5.21 9.20
CA LEU A 180 7.09 5.56 7.90
C LEU A 180 7.30 7.07 7.73
N ASN A 181 6.38 7.91 8.22
CA ASN A 181 6.55 9.36 8.25
C ASN A 181 7.61 9.78 9.27
N GLU A 182 7.57 9.24 10.48
CA GLU A 182 8.49 9.58 11.57
C GLU A 182 9.93 9.19 11.26
N GLN A 183 10.16 8.14 10.46
CA GLN A 183 11.48 7.80 9.93
C GLN A 183 12.09 8.91 9.07
N LYS A 184 11.28 9.78 8.45
CA LYS A 184 11.75 10.94 7.68
C LYS A 184 11.77 12.22 8.52
N LEU A 185 10.79 12.42 9.40
CA LEU A 185 10.67 13.62 10.22
C LEU A 185 11.61 13.64 11.44
N LYS A 186 11.65 12.53 12.19
CA LYS A 186 12.36 12.40 13.48
C LYS A 186 12.96 10.99 13.66
N PRO A 187 13.99 10.63 12.87
CA PRO A 187 14.53 9.26 12.80
C PRO A 187 14.94 8.67 14.16
N GLN A 188 15.50 9.49 15.05
CA GLN A 188 15.96 9.06 16.37
C GLN A 188 14.82 8.62 17.30
N GLN A 189 13.61 9.13 17.09
CA GLN A 189 12.44 8.84 17.93
C GLN A 189 11.48 7.83 17.29
N ALA A 190 11.52 7.68 15.97
CA ALA A 190 10.56 6.86 15.21
C ALA A 190 10.44 5.43 15.76
N TYR A 191 11.58 4.76 16.00
CA TYR A 191 11.58 3.39 16.54
C TYR A 191 11.02 3.33 17.97
N ALA A 192 11.40 4.27 18.84
CA ALA A 192 10.88 4.32 20.21
C ALA A 192 9.36 4.55 20.23
N ASN A 193 8.84 5.42 19.35
CA ASN A 193 7.41 5.65 19.22
C ASN A 193 6.68 4.40 18.69
N LEU A 194 7.27 3.67 17.74
CA LEU A 194 6.72 2.40 17.25
C LEU A 194 6.63 1.37 18.37
N VAL A 195 7.69 1.21 19.18
CA VAL A 195 7.71 0.31 20.34
C VAL A 195 6.59 0.66 21.32
N GLU A 196 6.37 1.94 21.60
CA GLU A 196 5.32 2.37 22.53
C GLU A 196 3.93 2.08 21.99
N ARG A 197 3.64 2.51 20.75
CA ARG A 197 2.33 2.30 20.10
C ARG A 197 2.01 0.82 19.91
N ALA A 198 3.03 -0.02 19.66
CA ALA A 198 2.87 -1.45 19.46
C ALA A 198 2.26 -2.19 20.66
N LYS A 199 2.35 -1.63 21.88
CA LYS A 199 1.79 -2.24 23.10
C LYS A 199 0.26 -2.28 23.10
N GLY A 200 -0.39 -1.36 22.38
CA GLY A 200 -1.85 -1.24 22.32
C GLY A 200 -2.51 -1.93 21.13
N LEU A 201 -1.75 -2.60 20.27
CA LEU A 201 -2.26 -3.16 19.02
C LEU A 201 -3.14 -4.39 19.24
N SER A 202 -4.27 -4.44 18.52
CA SER A 202 -5.13 -5.62 18.51
C SER A 202 -4.46 -6.78 17.77
N LYS A 203 -4.61 -8.00 18.29
CA LYS A 203 -4.10 -9.22 17.63
C LYS A 203 -5.02 -9.71 16.51
N GLU A 204 -6.19 -9.11 16.36
CA GLU A 204 -7.17 -9.43 15.31
C GLU A 204 -6.74 -8.91 13.94
N PHE A 205 -5.89 -7.88 13.88
CA PHE A 205 -5.36 -7.38 12.64
C PHE A 205 -4.08 -8.12 12.24
N TRP A 206 -4.00 -8.58 10.99
CA TRP A 206 -2.79 -9.18 10.44
C TRP A 206 -1.57 -8.27 10.59
N GLY A 207 -1.74 -6.96 10.33
CA GLY A 207 -0.69 -5.94 10.42
C GLY A 207 0.05 -5.88 11.75
N THR A 208 -0.52 -6.41 12.85
CA THR A 208 0.19 -6.52 14.13
C THR A 208 1.41 -7.42 14.01
N ASN A 209 1.36 -8.47 13.19
CA ASN A 209 2.53 -9.32 12.89
C ASN A 209 3.58 -8.54 12.08
N ILE A 210 3.16 -7.69 11.15
CA ILE A 210 4.07 -6.80 10.41
C ILE A 210 4.78 -5.86 11.39
N VAL A 211 4.06 -5.25 12.33
CA VAL A 211 4.68 -4.42 13.38
C VAL A 211 5.69 -5.22 14.22
N GLN A 212 5.36 -6.45 14.64
CA GLN A 212 6.31 -7.31 15.37
C GLN A 212 7.58 -7.61 14.56
N TYR A 213 7.43 -7.80 13.24
CA TYR A 213 8.58 -7.96 12.35
C TYR A 213 9.42 -6.68 12.26
N TYR A 214 8.80 -5.51 12.12
CA TYR A 214 9.50 -4.22 12.15
C TYR A 214 10.26 -3.96 13.46
N LEU A 215 9.75 -4.48 14.58
CA LEU A 215 10.41 -4.41 15.88
C LEU A 215 11.58 -5.40 16.02
N GLY A 216 11.71 -6.37 15.12
CA GLY A 216 12.70 -7.45 15.20
C GLY A 216 12.32 -8.59 16.14
N ASN A 217 11.06 -8.63 16.59
CA ASN A 217 10.58 -9.66 17.54
C ASN A 217 10.30 -11.00 16.88
N ILE A 218 10.03 -11.00 15.57
CA ILE A 218 9.83 -12.22 14.78
C ILE A 218 10.71 -12.19 13.54
N SER A 219 11.16 -13.37 13.12
CA SER A 219 11.91 -13.53 11.88
C SER A 219 11.01 -13.43 10.65
N ILE A 220 11.62 -13.26 9.49
CA ILE A 220 10.89 -13.26 8.23
C ILE A 220 10.25 -14.63 7.92
N ALA A 221 10.91 -15.72 8.30
CA ALA A 221 10.39 -17.07 8.15
C ALA A 221 9.16 -17.29 9.06
N GLU A 222 9.21 -16.77 10.29
CA GLU A 222 8.09 -16.82 11.21
C GLU A 222 6.90 -15.97 10.72
N LEU A 223 7.17 -14.79 10.14
CA LEU A 223 6.11 -13.97 9.53
C LEU A 223 5.41 -14.73 8.39
N GLN A 224 6.15 -15.43 7.53
CA GLN A 224 5.59 -16.26 6.45
C GLN A 224 4.74 -17.42 6.99
N GLU A 225 5.21 -18.11 8.03
CA GLU A 225 4.47 -19.20 8.67
C GLU A 225 3.16 -18.69 9.28
N ARG A 226 3.21 -17.55 9.97
CA ARG A 226 2.03 -16.92 10.56
C ARG A 226 1.02 -16.49 9.49
N ALA A 227 1.47 -15.97 8.34
CA ALA A 227 0.60 -15.56 7.24
C ALA A 227 -0.27 -16.74 6.73
N GLN A 228 0.35 -17.90 6.56
CA GLN A 228 -0.35 -19.11 6.11
C GLN A 228 -1.36 -19.63 7.14
N LYS A 229 -1.07 -19.46 8.44
CA LYS A 229 -1.97 -19.88 9.52
C LYS A 229 -3.11 -18.89 9.78
N PHE A 230 -2.86 -17.61 9.51
CA PHE A 230 -3.83 -16.55 9.75
C PHE A 230 -4.91 -16.50 8.67
N ALA A 231 -4.56 -16.84 7.42
CA ALA A 231 -5.52 -16.88 6.33
C ALA A 231 -6.50 -18.04 6.47
N GLU A 232 -7.80 -17.74 6.42
CA GLU A 232 -8.89 -18.71 6.43
C GLU A 232 -9.24 -19.18 5.00
N ASN A 233 -8.96 -18.35 4.00
CA ASN A 233 -9.29 -18.62 2.60
C ASN A 233 -8.26 -17.97 1.64
N PRO A 234 -8.21 -18.37 0.36
CA PRO A 234 -7.24 -17.84 -0.61
C PRO A 234 -7.33 -16.32 -0.83
N GLN A 235 -8.51 -15.73 -0.74
CA GLN A 235 -8.70 -14.29 -0.91
C GLN A 235 -8.07 -13.52 0.26
N GLN A 236 -8.35 -13.93 1.50
CA GLN A 236 -7.73 -13.33 2.67
C GLN A 236 -6.21 -13.53 2.66
N PHE A 237 -5.72 -14.66 2.14
CA PHE A 237 -4.29 -14.85 1.95
C PHE A 237 -3.70 -13.85 0.94
N ALA A 238 -4.40 -13.50 -0.14
CA ALA A 238 -3.99 -12.48 -1.09
C ALA A 238 -3.89 -11.08 -0.44
N GLU A 239 -4.85 -10.74 0.42
CA GLU A 239 -4.88 -9.50 1.20
C GLU A 239 -3.66 -9.42 2.13
N ILE A 240 -3.44 -10.47 2.93
CA ILE A 240 -2.28 -10.62 3.83
C ILE A 240 -0.96 -10.47 3.09
N LEU A 241 -0.82 -11.13 1.93
CA LEU A 241 0.40 -11.04 1.12
C LEU A 241 0.58 -9.63 0.55
N THR A 242 -0.50 -8.99 0.06
CA THR A 242 -0.44 -7.62 -0.48
C THR A 242 0.09 -6.65 0.56
N GLU A 243 -0.48 -6.68 1.76
CA GLU A 243 -0.04 -5.81 2.86
C GLU A 243 1.40 -6.11 3.26
N THR A 244 1.71 -7.39 3.50
CA THR A 244 3.05 -7.83 3.91
C THR A 244 4.11 -7.38 2.91
N TYR A 245 3.87 -7.63 1.63
CA TYR A 245 4.80 -7.29 0.55
C TYR A 245 5.00 -5.79 0.44
N PHE A 246 3.93 -5.00 0.54
CA PHE A 246 4.03 -3.55 0.52
C PHE A 246 4.88 -3.02 1.68
N TYR A 247 4.60 -3.43 2.91
CA TYR A 247 5.36 -2.91 4.05
C TYR A 247 6.80 -3.40 4.06
N LEU A 248 7.10 -4.64 3.62
CA LEU A 248 8.48 -5.07 3.43
C LEU A 248 9.20 -4.25 2.36
N ALA A 249 8.51 -3.95 1.25
CA ALA A 249 9.05 -3.10 0.19
C ALA A 249 9.39 -1.69 0.71
N LYS A 250 8.51 -1.09 1.53
CA LYS A 250 8.77 0.22 2.17
C LYS A 250 9.98 0.19 3.08
N GLN A 251 10.19 -0.88 3.85
CA GLN A 251 11.37 -1.05 4.71
C GLN A 251 12.67 -1.12 3.87
N LYS A 252 12.64 -1.91 2.80
CA LYS A 252 13.76 -2.05 1.85
C LYS A 252 14.09 -0.75 1.13
N LEU A 253 13.05 -0.05 0.66
CA LEU A 253 13.19 1.26 0.02
C LEU A 253 13.81 2.29 0.97
N ASN A 254 13.39 2.31 2.25
CA ASN A 254 13.99 3.18 3.26
C ASN A 254 15.44 2.83 3.60
N SER A 255 15.87 1.59 3.35
CA SER A 255 17.25 1.12 3.52
C SER A 255 18.12 1.33 2.28
N GLY A 256 17.57 1.90 1.20
CA GLY A 256 18.27 2.11 -0.08
C GLY A 256 18.34 0.87 -0.97
N GLU A 257 17.69 -0.23 -0.60
CA GLU A 257 17.64 -1.48 -1.37
C GLU A 257 16.52 -1.40 -2.43
N THR A 258 16.70 -0.58 -3.46
CA THR A 258 15.67 -0.24 -4.45
C THR A 258 15.19 -1.42 -5.31
N ASP A 259 16.10 -2.33 -5.65
CA ASP A 259 15.77 -3.49 -6.49
C ASP A 259 14.91 -4.49 -5.73
N ASP A 260 15.30 -4.80 -4.48
CA ASP A 260 14.52 -5.63 -3.56
C ASP A 260 13.13 -5.01 -3.31
N ALA A 261 13.07 -3.70 -3.06
CA ALA A 261 11.81 -2.99 -2.88
C ALA A 261 10.91 -3.09 -4.11
N SER A 262 11.47 -2.89 -5.31
CA SER A 262 10.73 -3.00 -6.56
C SER A 262 10.19 -4.41 -6.79
N ALA A 263 10.97 -5.44 -6.46
CA ALA A 263 10.50 -6.83 -6.54
C ALA A 263 9.33 -7.08 -5.59
N LEU A 264 9.42 -6.61 -4.36
CA LEU A 264 8.35 -6.75 -3.35
C LEU A 264 7.08 -5.97 -3.73
N PHE A 265 7.19 -4.74 -4.24
CA PHE A 265 6.02 -4.02 -4.74
C PHE A 265 5.34 -4.75 -5.90
N ARG A 266 6.11 -5.33 -6.83
CA ARG A 266 5.52 -6.15 -7.91
C ARG A 266 4.78 -7.36 -7.37
N LEU A 267 5.31 -8.00 -6.34
CA LEU A 267 4.61 -9.10 -5.66
C LEU A 267 3.33 -8.62 -4.98
N ALA A 268 3.34 -7.45 -4.33
CA ALA A 268 2.12 -6.87 -3.74
C ALA A 268 1.03 -6.69 -4.80
N VAL A 269 1.40 -6.10 -5.95
CA VAL A 269 0.49 -5.88 -7.09
C VAL A 269 0.03 -7.19 -7.72
N ALA A 270 0.87 -8.24 -7.75
CA ALA A 270 0.52 -9.52 -8.36
C ALA A 270 -0.64 -10.25 -7.66
N ASN A 271 -0.98 -9.90 -6.41
CA ASN A 271 -2.11 -10.48 -5.68
C ASN A 271 -3.47 -9.85 -6.06
N GLN A 272 -3.49 -8.76 -6.84
CA GLN A 272 -4.72 -8.16 -7.40
C GLN A 272 -5.76 -7.66 -6.37
N VAL A 273 -5.31 -7.19 -5.21
CA VAL A 273 -6.19 -6.62 -4.17
C VAL A 273 -6.36 -5.11 -4.39
N TYR A 274 -7.10 -4.74 -5.43
CA TYR A 274 -7.11 -3.38 -6.01
C TYR A 274 -7.54 -2.26 -5.07
N ASN A 275 -8.47 -2.53 -4.15
CA ASN A 275 -9.02 -1.52 -3.26
C ASN A 275 -8.09 -1.14 -2.10
N PHE A 276 -7.09 -1.96 -1.78
CA PHE A 276 -6.19 -1.73 -0.64
C PHE A 276 -5.27 -0.54 -0.89
N VAL A 277 -4.98 0.21 0.17
CA VAL A 277 -4.01 1.32 0.16
C VAL A 277 -2.65 0.77 -0.29
N GLU A 278 -2.25 -0.37 0.25
CA GLU A 278 -1.00 -1.07 -0.01
C GLU A 278 -0.83 -1.44 -1.49
N TYR A 279 -1.90 -1.93 -2.15
CA TYR A 279 -1.87 -2.19 -3.58
C TYR A 279 -1.66 -0.90 -4.39
N ARG A 280 -2.49 0.11 -4.14
CA ARG A 280 -2.46 1.38 -4.88
C ARG A 280 -1.11 2.06 -4.74
N PHE A 281 -0.58 2.12 -3.52
CA PHE A 281 0.71 2.73 -3.26
C PHE A 281 1.89 1.85 -3.70
N ALA A 282 1.75 0.52 -3.80
CA ALA A 282 2.75 -0.31 -4.49
C ALA A 282 2.86 0.05 -5.97
N VAL A 283 1.72 0.22 -6.68
CA VAL A 283 1.70 0.70 -8.07
C VAL A 283 2.34 2.08 -8.16
N PHE A 284 1.95 3.01 -7.29
CA PHE A 284 2.47 4.36 -7.23
C PHE A 284 4.00 4.41 -7.03
N GLU A 285 4.52 3.65 -6.05
CA GLU A 285 5.97 3.59 -5.79
C GLU A 285 6.72 2.97 -6.97
N LEU A 286 6.18 1.92 -7.61
CA LEU A 286 6.78 1.35 -8.83
C LEU A 286 6.87 2.36 -9.97
N MET A 287 5.84 3.19 -10.16
CA MET A 287 5.88 4.25 -11.17
C MET A 287 7.00 5.25 -10.88
N LYS A 288 7.20 5.62 -9.61
CA LYS A 288 8.27 6.54 -9.21
C LYS A 288 9.66 5.93 -9.33
N LEU A 289 9.78 4.62 -9.10
CA LEU A 289 11.05 3.88 -9.17
C LEU A 289 11.46 3.51 -10.61
N ASN A 290 10.53 3.52 -11.57
CA ASN A 290 10.82 3.13 -12.95
C ASN A 290 10.99 4.37 -13.87
N PRO A 291 12.20 4.64 -14.39
CA PRO A 291 12.44 5.75 -15.31
C PRO A 291 11.61 5.65 -16.61
N LEU A 292 11.34 4.43 -17.09
CA LEU A 292 10.60 4.20 -18.33
C LEU A 292 9.09 4.50 -18.23
N MET A 293 8.54 4.59 -17.01
CA MET A 293 7.15 5.02 -16.78
C MET A 293 7.02 6.54 -16.68
N ASN A 294 8.15 7.27 -16.56
CA ASN A 294 8.19 8.73 -16.55
C ASN A 294 8.28 9.34 -17.96
N ASP A 295 8.41 8.51 -19.01
CA ASP A 295 8.34 8.97 -20.39
C ASP A 295 6.90 9.37 -20.75
N ASP A 296 6.79 10.49 -21.46
CA ASP A 296 5.56 11.23 -21.76
C ASP A 296 4.42 10.38 -22.35
N GLU A 297 4.68 9.19 -22.91
CA GLU A 297 3.63 8.30 -23.43
C GLU A 297 2.71 7.74 -22.35
N THR A 298 3.22 7.42 -21.15
CA THR A 298 2.38 6.91 -20.05
C THR A 298 1.63 8.05 -19.36
N LYS A 299 2.27 9.22 -19.20
CA LYS A 299 1.58 10.47 -18.82
C LYS A 299 0.49 10.81 -19.83
N ASN A 300 0.72 10.62 -21.14
CA ASN A 300 -0.28 10.85 -22.17
C ASN A 300 -1.44 9.84 -22.12
N ALA A 301 -1.24 8.61 -21.67
CA ALA A 301 -2.33 7.67 -21.42
C ALA A 301 -3.22 8.11 -20.24
N MET A 302 -2.63 8.65 -19.16
CA MET A 302 -3.39 9.27 -18.06
C MET A 302 -3.95 10.66 -18.41
N LEU A 303 -3.28 11.46 -19.23
CA LEU A 303 -3.79 12.76 -19.72
C LEU A 303 -4.89 12.59 -20.76
N ARG A 304 -4.92 11.48 -21.51
CA ARG A 304 -6.06 11.13 -22.38
C ARG A 304 -7.34 10.86 -21.59
N SER A 305 -7.24 10.48 -20.31
CA SER A 305 -8.41 10.44 -19.41
C SER A 305 -8.78 11.84 -18.86
N LYS A 306 -7.86 12.82 -18.87
CA LYS A 306 -8.17 14.25 -18.65
C LYS A 306 -8.85 14.92 -19.86
N SER A 307 -8.76 14.35 -21.06
CA SER A 307 -9.39 14.94 -22.27
C SER A 307 -10.82 14.49 -22.56
N SER A 308 -11.42 13.66 -21.69
CA SER A 308 -12.83 13.25 -21.82
C SER A 308 -13.79 14.12 -21.00
N ASP A 309 -13.42 15.37 -20.70
CA ASP A 309 -14.37 16.39 -20.26
C ASP A 309 -15.31 16.76 -21.43
N PHE A 310 -16.38 15.97 -21.58
CA PHE A 310 -17.67 16.32 -22.18
C PHE A 310 -18.79 15.50 -21.52
#